data_AF-A0A955P3P0-F1
#
_entry.id   AF-A0A955P3P0-F1
#
_cell.length_a   1.000
_cell.length_b   1.000
_cell.length_c   1.000
_cell.angle_alpha   90.00
_cell.angle_beta   90.00
_cell.angle_gamma   90.00
#
_symmetry.space_group_name_H-M   'P 1'
#
loop_
_entity.id
_entity.type
_entity.pdbx_description
1 polymer ?
#
loop_
_entity_poly.entity_id
_entity_poly.type
_entity_poly.pdbx_seq_one_letter_code
_entity_poly.pdbx_strand_id
1 'polypeptide(L)'
;DGRARTSPTPDEIRLQAYHALSTRITSLYWFNLSLKSLVQWRDTLAQLERIGREIRLLDDFLLKGDAYEFKRLSNPEGKLDWDISSVCGPDAALLFALDLAYTPDPEEKVFKFGPPREARWTFRLPHYLSDIADVFRVDSAGTYPVDWSREDEGIMIHDQASKVAVYIASPDVNLKSKIESELQSLMEEASALQFDPGRDDADFEDLKRLSKTTESEP
;
A
#
# COMPACT_ATOMS: atom_id res chain seq x y z
N ASP A 1 18.97 -7.94 -25.97
CA ASP A 1 18.50 -6.81 -25.16
C ASP A 1 17.16 -7.19 -24.55
N GLY A 2 16.91 -6.86 -23.28
CA GLY A 2 15.76 -7.35 -22.52
C GLY A 2 15.98 -7.41 -21.01
N ARG A 3 14.88 -7.28 -20.25
CA ARG A 3 14.82 -7.39 -18.78
C ARG A 3 15.05 -8.85 -18.38
N ALA A 4 16.00 -9.14 -17.49
CA ALA A 4 16.24 -10.52 -17.01
C ALA A 4 15.04 -11.06 -16.21
N ARG A 5 14.39 -10.16 -15.49
CA ARG A 5 13.12 -10.36 -14.79
C ARG A 5 11.98 -9.77 -15.62
N THR A 6 10.95 -10.55 -15.94
CA THR A 6 9.75 -10.05 -16.67
C THR A 6 8.57 -9.75 -15.74
N SER A 7 8.65 -10.17 -14.48
CA SER A 7 7.71 -9.82 -13.42
C SER A 7 8.17 -8.54 -12.70
N PRO A 8 7.26 -7.67 -12.23
CA PRO A 8 7.66 -6.55 -11.37
C PRO A 8 8.32 -7.05 -10.07
N THR A 9 9.23 -6.24 -9.54
CA THR A 9 9.80 -6.40 -8.19
C THR A 9 8.74 -6.16 -7.12
N PRO A 10 8.95 -6.62 -5.87
CA PRO A 10 8.02 -6.33 -4.78
C PRO A 10 7.71 -4.83 -4.64
N ASP A 11 8.73 -3.98 -4.73
CA ASP A 11 8.55 -2.53 -4.62
C ASP A 11 7.73 -1.94 -5.78
N GLU A 12 7.97 -2.43 -7.01
CA GLU A 12 7.18 -2.01 -8.17
C GLU A 12 5.72 -2.48 -8.06
N ILE A 13 5.47 -3.71 -7.58
CA ILE A 13 4.12 -4.21 -7.31
C ILE A 13 3.41 -3.32 -6.29
N ARG A 14 4.09 -2.96 -5.19
CA ARG A 14 3.55 -2.08 -4.16
C ARG A 14 3.15 -0.74 -4.74
N LEU A 15 4.08 -0.06 -5.42
CA LEU A 15 3.80 1.27 -5.95
C LEU A 15 2.68 1.24 -7.00
N GLN A 16 2.67 0.25 -7.91
CA GLN A 16 1.62 0.10 -8.91
C GLN A 16 0.24 -0.16 -8.30
N ALA A 17 0.15 -1.04 -7.30
CA ALA A 17 -1.10 -1.30 -6.59
C ALA A 17 -1.64 -0.03 -5.94
N TYR A 18 -0.77 0.74 -5.28
CA TYR A 18 -1.19 1.95 -4.59
C TYR A 18 -1.47 3.14 -5.50
N HIS A 19 -0.80 3.25 -6.66
CA HIS A 19 -1.23 4.20 -7.68
C HIS A 19 -2.69 3.95 -8.09
N ALA A 20 -3.07 2.69 -8.28
CA ALA A 20 -4.45 2.34 -8.58
C ALA A 20 -5.40 2.68 -7.40
N LEU A 21 -5.12 2.17 -6.20
CA LEU A 21 -5.98 2.40 -5.01
C LEU A 21 -6.17 3.89 -4.71
N SER A 22 -5.09 4.68 -4.82
CA SER A 22 -5.08 6.13 -4.56
C SER A 22 -5.96 6.94 -5.52
N THR A 23 -6.41 6.32 -6.62
CA THR A 23 -7.30 6.91 -7.63
C THR A 23 -8.70 6.31 -7.60
N ARG A 24 -9.08 5.69 -6.47
CA ARG A 24 -10.40 5.06 -6.23
C ARG A 24 -10.65 3.81 -7.10
N ILE A 25 -9.60 3.13 -7.55
CA ILE A 25 -9.78 1.76 -8.05
C ILE A 25 -10.11 0.88 -6.85
N THR A 26 -11.34 0.39 -6.78
CA THR A 26 -11.86 -0.41 -5.66
C THR A 26 -11.64 -1.91 -5.83
N SER A 27 -10.97 -2.34 -6.91
CA SER A 27 -10.68 -3.75 -7.17
C SER A 27 -9.34 -3.90 -7.87
N LEU A 28 -8.46 -4.71 -7.28
CA LEU A 28 -7.19 -5.10 -7.87
C LEU A 28 -7.21 -6.59 -8.19
N TYR A 29 -6.85 -6.94 -9.43
CA TYR A 29 -6.77 -8.32 -9.88
C TYR A 29 -5.34 -8.66 -10.29
N TRP A 30 -4.81 -9.73 -9.72
CA TRP A 30 -3.53 -10.29 -10.12
C TRP A 30 -3.74 -11.20 -11.34
N PHE A 31 -3.32 -10.74 -12.51
CA PHE A 31 -3.41 -11.55 -13.73
C PHE A 31 -2.31 -12.61 -13.75
N ASN A 32 -2.67 -13.85 -14.10
CA ASN A 32 -1.74 -15.00 -14.24
C ASN A 32 -1.07 -15.47 -12.93
N LEU A 33 -1.85 -15.55 -11.85
CA LEU A 33 -1.45 -16.09 -10.56
C LEU A 33 -1.53 -17.64 -10.54
N SER A 34 -0.71 -18.28 -11.38
CA SER A 34 -0.57 -19.74 -11.44
C SER A 34 0.43 -20.25 -10.39
N LEU A 35 0.36 -21.54 -10.03
CA LEU A 35 1.37 -22.16 -9.15
C LEU A 35 2.79 -21.96 -9.68
N LYS A 36 2.97 -22.06 -11.00
CA LYS A 36 4.25 -21.84 -11.67
C LYS A 36 4.77 -20.42 -11.46
N SER A 37 3.93 -19.40 -11.61
CA SER A 37 4.36 -18.00 -11.41
C SER A 37 4.64 -17.70 -9.94
N LEU A 38 3.84 -18.23 -9.01
CA LEU A 38 4.08 -18.11 -7.57
C LEU A 38 5.42 -18.73 -7.14
N VAL A 39 5.75 -19.92 -7.67
CA VAL A 39 7.04 -20.58 -7.44
C VAL A 39 8.21 -19.81 -8.06
N GLN A 40 8.02 -19.28 -9.27
CA GLN A 40 9.07 -18.54 -9.98
C GLN A 40 9.43 -17.23 -9.27
N TRP A 41 8.46 -16.58 -8.63
CA TRP A 41 8.58 -15.23 -8.06
C TRP A 41 8.25 -15.21 -6.56
N ARG A 42 8.87 -16.12 -5.78
CA ARG A 42 8.68 -16.22 -4.31
C ARG A 42 8.81 -14.87 -3.60
N ASP A 43 9.75 -14.04 -4.03
CA ASP A 43 10.04 -12.73 -3.45
C ASP A 43 8.83 -11.78 -3.47
N THR A 44 7.86 -12.01 -4.35
CA THR A 44 6.64 -11.20 -4.46
C THR A 44 5.55 -11.61 -3.47
N LEU A 45 5.56 -12.85 -2.95
CA LEU A 45 4.47 -13.41 -2.15
C LEU A 45 4.20 -12.59 -0.88
N ALA A 46 5.26 -12.26 -0.14
CA ALA A 46 5.15 -11.46 1.07
C ALA A 46 4.57 -10.06 0.78
N GLN A 47 4.86 -9.48 -0.38
CA GLN A 47 4.34 -8.17 -0.75
C GLN A 47 2.88 -8.23 -1.23
N LEU A 48 2.50 -9.29 -1.93
CA LEU A 48 1.11 -9.57 -2.30
C LEU A 48 0.23 -9.72 -1.06
N GLU A 49 0.71 -10.47 -0.06
CA GLU A 49 0.02 -10.65 1.22
C GLU A 49 -0.14 -9.32 1.96
N ARG A 50 0.93 -8.51 2.05
CA ARG A 50 0.87 -7.17 2.67
C ARG A 50 -0.18 -6.28 2.01
N ILE A 51 -0.17 -6.21 0.68
CA ILE A 51 -1.13 -5.43 -0.10
C ILE A 51 -2.55 -5.96 0.12
N GLY A 52 -2.75 -7.28 0.11
CA GLY A 52 -4.05 -7.89 0.34
C GLY A 52 -4.62 -7.55 1.71
N ARG A 53 -3.79 -7.58 2.75
CA ARG A 53 -4.17 -7.21 4.12
C ARG A 53 -4.51 -5.72 4.21
N GLU A 54 -3.67 -4.87 3.63
CA GLU A 54 -3.91 -3.42 3.59
C GLU A 54 -5.22 -3.11 2.85
N ILE A 55 -5.52 -3.75 1.71
CA ILE A 55 -6.78 -3.53 0.98
C ILE A 55 -7.98 -3.95 1.82
N ARG A 56 -7.93 -5.11 2.49
CA ARG A 56 -9.03 -5.55 3.37
C ARG A 56 -9.27 -4.56 4.52
N LEU A 57 -8.21 -3.98 5.06
CA LEU A 57 -8.30 -2.98 6.12
C LEU A 57 -8.89 -1.64 5.64
N LEU A 58 -8.69 -1.32 4.36
CA LEU A 58 -9.10 -0.05 3.76
C LEU A 58 -10.43 -0.14 2.98
N ASP A 59 -11.05 -1.32 2.91
CA ASP A 59 -12.14 -1.60 1.98
C ASP A 59 -13.35 -0.69 2.17
N ASP A 60 -13.78 -0.49 3.41
CA ASP A 60 -14.95 0.30 3.78
C ASP A 60 -14.79 1.76 3.36
N PHE A 61 -13.58 2.32 3.55
CA PHE A 61 -13.27 3.69 3.13
C PHE A 61 -13.24 3.82 1.61
N LEU A 62 -12.64 2.85 0.90
CA LEU A 62 -12.55 2.86 -0.56
C LEU A 62 -13.93 2.66 -1.21
N LEU A 63 -14.82 1.89 -0.59
CA LEU A 63 -16.19 1.64 -1.06
C LEU A 63 -17.12 2.83 -0.81
N LYS A 64 -17.01 3.48 0.34
CA LYS A 64 -17.87 4.62 0.73
C LYS A 64 -17.37 5.96 0.20
N GLY A 65 -16.07 6.09 -0.04
CA GLY A 65 -15.43 7.33 -0.42
C GLY A 65 -15.44 7.62 -1.92
N ASP A 66 -15.10 8.87 -2.24
CA ASP A 66 -14.78 9.31 -3.61
C ASP A 66 -13.42 9.99 -3.66
N ALA A 67 -12.76 9.93 -4.82
CA ALA A 67 -11.53 10.66 -5.06
C ALA A 67 -11.81 12.16 -4.92
N TYR A 68 -11.08 12.82 -4.02
CA TYR A 68 -11.33 14.22 -3.67
C TYR A 68 -10.24 15.15 -4.21
N GLU A 69 -8.97 14.84 -3.97
CA GLU A 69 -7.84 15.61 -4.48
C GLU A 69 -6.74 14.71 -5.05
N PHE A 70 -6.03 15.20 -6.05
CA PHE A 70 -4.77 14.65 -6.55
C PHE A 70 -3.80 15.80 -6.85
N LYS A 71 -2.55 15.67 -6.40
CA LYS A 71 -1.46 16.59 -6.72
C LYS A 71 -0.17 15.81 -6.97
N ARG A 72 0.52 16.18 -8.05
CA ARG A 72 1.89 15.75 -8.31
C ARG A 72 2.86 16.83 -7.83
N LEU A 73 3.66 16.49 -6.83
CA LEU A 73 4.65 17.38 -6.24
C LEU A 73 6.00 17.20 -6.93
N SER A 74 6.73 18.31 -7.01
CA SER A 74 8.11 18.34 -7.49
C SER A 74 9.01 18.97 -6.44
N ASN A 75 10.25 18.50 -6.38
CA ASN A 75 11.25 19.07 -5.49
C ASN A 75 11.74 20.45 -6.02
N PRO A 76 12.57 21.20 -5.27
CA PRO A 76 13.08 22.49 -5.71
C PRO A 76 13.89 22.46 -7.03
N GLU A 77 14.38 21.29 -7.44
CA GLU A 77 15.08 21.08 -8.72
C GLU A 77 14.13 20.78 -9.88
N GLY A 78 12.81 20.74 -9.65
CA GLY A 78 11.80 20.42 -10.65
C GLY A 78 11.67 18.92 -10.98
N LYS A 79 12.29 18.04 -10.19
CA LYS A 79 12.13 16.57 -10.33
C LYS A 79 10.88 16.11 -9.60
N LEU A 80 10.27 15.04 -10.09
CA LEU A 80 9.15 14.38 -9.43
C LEU A 80 9.55 13.98 -8.00
N ASP A 81 8.65 14.24 -7.06
CA ASP A 81 8.90 14.05 -5.64
C ASP A 81 7.88 13.09 -5.03
N TRP A 82 6.62 13.51 -4.97
CA TRP A 82 5.51 12.73 -4.44
C TRP A 82 4.27 12.90 -5.31
N ASP A 83 3.49 11.84 -5.49
CA ASP A 83 2.07 11.99 -5.78
C ASP A 83 1.32 11.93 -4.46
N ILE A 84 0.43 12.90 -4.22
CA ILE A 84 -0.51 12.87 -3.10
C ILE A 84 -1.94 12.84 -3.60
N SER A 85 -2.78 12.05 -2.95
CA SER A 85 -4.21 12.03 -3.24
C SER A 85 -5.05 11.71 -2.02
N SER A 86 -6.34 12.00 -2.11
CA SER A 86 -7.30 11.67 -1.06
C SER A 86 -8.55 10.99 -1.60
N VAL A 87 -9.02 10.01 -0.86
CA VAL A 87 -10.36 9.40 -1.01
C VAL A 87 -11.15 9.77 0.24
N CYS A 88 -12.20 10.57 0.09
CA CYS A 88 -12.98 11.07 1.22
C CYS A 88 -14.34 10.39 1.26
N GLY A 89 -14.63 9.73 2.38
CA GLY A 89 -15.94 9.20 2.72
C GLY A 89 -16.60 10.02 3.84
N PRO A 90 -17.82 9.66 4.25
CA PRO A 90 -18.56 10.39 5.27
C PRO A 90 -17.87 10.41 6.64
N ASP A 91 -17.14 9.35 6.99
CA ASP A 91 -16.61 9.13 8.34
C ASP A 91 -15.10 9.38 8.47
N ALA A 92 -14.36 9.42 7.34
CA ALA A 92 -12.92 9.65 7.32
C ALA A 92 -12.41 10.00 5.91
N ALA A 93 -11.22 10.55 5.85
CA ALA A 93 -10.43 10.66 4.64
C ALA A 93 -9.26 9.67 4.65
N LEU A 94 -9.10 8.95 3.54
CA LEU A 94 -7.95 8.13 3.21
C LEU A 94 -6.98 8.98 2.41
N LEU A 95 -5.75 9.14 2.89
CA LEU A 95 -4.76 10.04 2.31
C LEU A 95 -3.54 9.23 1.87
N PHE A 96 -3.14 9.40 0.62
CA PHE A 96 -2.04 8.65 0.02
C PHE A 96 -0.88 9.58 -0.26
N ALA A 97 0.33 9.18 0.11
CA ALA A 97 1.58 9.79 -0.34
C ALA A 97 2.45 8.70 -1.01
N LEU A 98 2.66 8.86 -2.31
CA LEU A 98 3.37 7.89 -3.16
C LEU A 98 4.69 8.49 -3.63
N ASP A 99 5.80 7.82 -3.32
CA ASP A 99 7.14 8.32 -3.58
C ASP A 99 7.52 8.15 -5.05
N LEU A 100 7.78 9.26 -5.75
CA LEU A 100 8.19 9.27 -7.15
C LEU A 100 9.70 9.43 -7.34
N ALA A 101 10.46 9.61 -6.26
CA ALA A 101 11.91 9.81 -6.30
C ALA A 101 12.71 8.51 -6.49
N TYR A 102 12.15 7.54 -7.23
CA TYR A 102 12.85 6.31 -7.61
C TYR A 102 13.74 6.54 -8.84
N THR A 103 14.77 5.70 -8.99
CA THR A 103 15.71 5.79 -10.12
C THR A 103 15.71 4.49 -10.92
N PRO A 104 15.77 4.54 -12.26
CA PRO A 104 15.97 3.35 -13.05
C PRO A 104 17.41 2.83 -12.86
N ASP A 105 17.55 1.55 -12.56
CA ASP A 105 18.82 0.83 -12.57
C ASP A 105 19.02 0.18 -13.94
N PRO A 106 19.96 0.64 -14.78
CA PRO A 106 20.14 0.12 -16.13
C PRO A 106 20.77 -1.28 -16.18
N GLU A 107 21.46 -1.70 -15.11
CA GLU A 107 22.13 -3.01 -15.04
C GLU A 107 21.14 -4.08 -14.61
N GLU A 108 20.46 -3.86 -13.47
CA GLU A 108 19.43 -4.78 -12.97
C GLU A 108 18.12 -4.67 -13.77
N LYS A 109 17.93 -3.55 -14.48
CA LYS A 109 16.72 -3.21 -15.23
C LYS A 109 15.49 -3.22 -14.33
N VAL A 110 15.57 -2.53 -13.19
CA VAL A 110 14.49 -2.36 -12.21
C VAL A 110 14.43 -0.91 -11.74
N PHE A 111 13.33 -0.50 -11.11
CA PHE A 111 13.32 0.77 -10.36
C PHE A 111 13.85 0.57 -8.93
N LYS A 112 14.77 1.43 -8.52
CA LYS A 112 15.33 1.48 -7.17
C LYS A 112 14.71 2.61 -6.38
N PHE A 113 14.15 2.26 -5.23
CA PHE A 113 13.51 3.19 -4.30
C PHE A 113 14.48 3.56 -3.19
N GLY A 114 14.47 4.84 -2.79
CA GLY A 114 15.29 5.33 -1.68
C GLY A 114 14.80 4.84 -0.30
N PRO A 115 15.61 5.05 0.75
CA PRO A 115 15.17 4.85 2.13
C PRO A 115 14.07 5.86 2.51
N PRO A 116 13.35 5.65 3.63
CA PRO A 116 12.44 6.63 4.18
C PRO A 116 13.09 8.00 4.33
N ARG A 117 12.36 9.04 3.94
CA ARG A 117 12.82 10.44 3.98
C ARG A 117 11.73 11.34 4.55
N GLU A 118 12.18 12.41 5.20
CA GLU A 118 11.31 13.46 5.71
C GLU A 118 10.53 14.11 4.57
N ALA A 119 9.22 14.26 4.79
CA ALA A 119 8.34 14.92 3.84
C ALA A 119 7.18 15.60 4.57
N ARG A 120 6.63 16.62 3.92
CA ARG A 120 5.43 17.33 4.36
C ARG A 120 4.41 17.36 3.25
N TRP A 121 3.18 17.00 3.56
CA TRP A 121 2.09 16.99 2.60
C TRP A 121 0.88 17.72 3.16
N THR A 122 0.28 18.55 2.31
CA THR A 122 -0.97 19.25 2.63
C THR A 122 -2.09 18.64 1.81
N PHE A 123 -3.04 18.03 2.49
CA PHE A 123 -4.24 17.44 1.90
C PHE A 123 -5.42 18.36 2.13
N ARG A 124 -6.14 18.70 1.05
CA ARG A 124 -7.45 19.32 1.22
C ARG A 124 -8.46 18.29 1.67
N LEU A 125 -9.37 18.73 2.54
CA LEU A 125 -10.49 17.92 3.02
C LEU A 125 -11.82 18.60 2.67
N PRO A 126 -12.86 17.81 2.37
CA PRO A 126 -14.19 18.37 2.20
C PRO A 126 -14.70 18.96 3.52
N HIS A 127 -15.53 20.00 3.42
CA HIS A 127 -16.04 20.73 4.60
C HIS A 127 -16.78 19.82 5.60
N TYR A 128 -17.38 18.71 5.17
CA TYR A 128 -18.05 17.79 6.09
C TYR A 128 -17.07 16.97 6.96
N LEU A 129 -15.78 16.93 6.60
CA LEU A 129 -14.68 16.37 7.41
C LEU A 129 -13.88 17.48 8.12
N SER A 130 -14.48 18.65 8.38
CA SER A 130 -13.76 19.78 8.98
C SER A 130 -13.28 19.50 10.40
N ASP A 131 -13.90 18.56 11.13
CA ASP A 131 -13.63 18.31 12.55
C ASP A 131 -12.74 17.09 12.82
N ILE A 132 -11.67 16.93 12.04
CA ILE A 132 -10.65 15.90 12.27
C ILE A 132 -10.13 15.94 13.71
N ALA A 133 -10.29 14.82 14.42
CA ALA A 133 -9.87 14.64 15.79
C ALA A 133 -8.56 13.82 15.89
N ASP A 134 -8.32 12.93 14.92
CA ASP A 134 -7.11 12.12 14.87
C ASP A 134 -6.64 11.88 13.43
N VAL A 135 -5.32 11.77 13.28
CA VAL A 135 -4.65 11.41 12.03
C VAL A 135 -3.53 10.43 12.35
N PHE A 136 -3.52 9.29 11.66
CA PHE A 136 -2.53 8.25 11.86
C PHE A 136 -2.16 7.57 10.54
N ARG A 137 -0.93 7.06 10.45
CA ARG A 137 -0.50 6.19 9.35
C ARG A 137 -0.98 4.78 9.61
N VAL A 138 -1.30 4.05 8.54
CA VAL A 138 -1.66 2.64 8.61
C VAL A 138 -0.93 1.84 7.53
N ASP A 139 -0.49 0.63 7.89
CA ASP A 139 0.02 -0.35 6.94
C ASP A 139 -0.36 -1.79 7.37
N SER A 140 0.16 -2.79 6.65
CA SER A 140 -0.09 -4.21 6.94
C SER A 140 0.33 -4.71 8.33
N ALA A 141 1.12 -3.93 9.08
CA ALA A 141 1.72 -4.30 10.35
C ALA A 141 1.19 -3.49 11.54
N GLY A 142 0.60 -2.32 11.32
CA GLY A 142 0.02 -1.55 12.41
C GLY A 142 -0.50 -0.18 12.02
N THR A 143 -0.85 0.57 13.06
CA THR A 143 -1.05 2.01 12.96
C THR A 143 0.10 2.75 13.64
N TYR A 144 0.40 3.95 13.17
CA TYR A 144 1.51 4.75 13.66
C TYR A 144 1.06 6.20 13.87
N PRO A 145 1.42 6.81 15.01
CA PRO A 145 1.18 8.24 15.20
C PRO A 145 2.02 9.04 14.19
N VAL A 146 1.49 10.18 13.76
CA VAL A 146 2.16 11.11 12.84
C VAL A 146 2.06 12.52 13.38
N ASP A 147 3.01 13.37 13.00
CA ASP A 147 2.94 14.80 13.28
C ASP A 147 1.99 15.44 12.27
N TRP A 148 0.93 16.10 12.75
CA TRP A 148 -0.06 16.74 11.91
C TRP A 148 -0.61 18.02 12.52
N SER A 149 -1.05 18.93 11.65
CA SER A 149 -1.75 20.16 12.04
C SER A 149 -2.95 20.41 11.15
N ARG A 150 -3.96 21.09 11.69
CA ARG A 150 -5.07 21.60 10.89
C ARG A 150 -4.64 22.84 10.11
N GLU A 151 -5.07 22.91 8.87
CA GLU A 151 -4.92 24.05 7.96
C GLU A 151 -6.31 24.55 7.56
N ASP A 152 -6.41 25.74 6.96
CA ASP A 152 -7.71 26.38 6.63
C ASP A 152 -8.63 25.50 5.76
N GLU A 153 -8.07 24.73 4.82
CA GLU A 153 -8.80 23.88 3.87
C GLU A 153 -8.53 22.37 4.04
N GLY A 154 -7.92 21.96 5.16
CA GLY A 154 -7.61 20.54 5.39
C GLY A 154 -6.57 20.30 6.47
N ILE A 155 -5.58 19.44 6.19
CA ILE A 155 -4.53 19.09 7.15
C ILE A 155 -3.14 19.07 6.50
N MET A 156 -2.12 19.31 7.31
CA MET A 156 -0.71 19.09 6.99
C MET A 156 -0.20 17.90 7.79
N ILE A 157 0.50 16.98 7.11
CA ILE A 157 1.15 15.82 7.72
C ILE A 157 2.66 15.94 7.51
N HIS A 158 3.42 15.62 8.54
CA HIS A 158 4.86 15.51 8.56
C HIS A 158 5.26 14.09 9.02
N ASP A 159 6.00 13.36 8.19
CA ASP A 159 6.40 11.97 8.44
C ASP A 159 7.68 11.61 7.68
N GLN A 160 8.31 10.50 8.09
CA GLN A 160 9.33 9.80 7.32
C GLN A 160 8.70 8.63 6.55
N ALA A 161 8.67 8.73 5.22
CA ALA A 161 8.07 7.73 4.36
C ALA A 161 8.97 7.35 3.18
N SER A 162 8.74 6.16 2.64
CA SER A 162 9.26 5.72 1.33
C SER A 162 8.19 4.91 0.61
N LYS A 163 8.21 4.96 -0.72
CA LYS A 163 7.34 4.18 -1.64
C LYS A 163 5.86 4.52 -1.52
N VAL A 164 5.24 4.15 -0.40
CA VAL A 164 3.81 4.33 -0.12
C VAL A 164 3.63 4.60 1.36
N ALA A 165 2.98 5.72 1.68
CA ALA A 165 2.39 5.95 2.98
C ALA A 165 0.89 6.22 2.83
N VAL A 166 0.12 5.62 3.73
CA VAL A 166 -1.34 5.71 3.78
C VAL A 166 -1.73 6.24 5.14
N TYR A 167 -2.52 7.30 5.18
CA TYR A 167 -2.99 7.92 6.39
C TYR A 167 -4.51 7.91 6.43
N ILE A 168 -5.06 7.86 7.64
CA ILE A 168 -6.49 8.02 7.89
C ILE A 168 -6.64 9.27 8.74
N ALA A 169 -7.46 10.21 8.28
CA ALA A 169 -7.89 11.38 9.03
C ALA A 169 -9.38 11.26 9.36
N SER A 170 -9.74 11.30 10.64
CA SER A 170 -11.13 11.09 11.07
C SER A 170 -11.55 11.98 12.24
N PRO A 171 -12.83 12.40 12.31
CA PRO A 171 -13.43 12.97 13.52
C PRO A 171 -13.66 11.94 14.65
N ASP A 172 -13.67 10.63 14.37
CA ASP A 172 -13.87 9.59 15.40
C ASP A 172 -12.54 9.20 16.06
N VAL A 173 -12.36 9.62 17.32
CA VAL A 173 -11.19 9.28 18.16
C VAL A 173 -11.02 7.78 18.40
N ASN A 174 -12.06 6.97 18.19
CA ASN A 174 -12.00 5.53 18.39
C ASN A 174 -11.66 4.77 17.10
N LEU A 175 -11.62 5.45 15.94
CA LEU A 175 -11.40 4.78 14.66
C LEU A 175 -10.07 4.05 14.63
N LYS A 176 -9.01 4.66 15.17
CA LYS A 176 -7.69 4.02 15.27
C LYS A 176 -7.75 2.66 15.96
N SER A 177 -8.38 2.57 17.12
CA SER A 177 -8.51 1.31 17.86
C SER A 177 -9.38 0.27 17.14
N LYS A 178 -10.40 0.72 16.37
CA LYS A 178 -11.18 -0.19 15.51
C LYS A 178 -10.32 -0.78 14.40
N ILE A 179 -9.49 0.05 13.75
CA ILE A 179 -8.55 -0.38 12.71
C ILE A 179 -7.50 -1.34 13.27
N GLU A 180 -6.97 -1.08 14.46
CA GLU A 180 -6.03 -1.99 15.13
C GLU A 180 -6.67 -3.35 15.45
N SER A 181 -7.92 -3.36 15.94
CA SER A 181 -8.65 -4.60 16.22
C SER A 181 -8.93 -5.40 14.94
N GLU A 182 -9.34 -4.75 13.86
CA GLU A 182 -9.58 -5.40 12.57
C GLU A 182 -8.27 -5.97 12.00
N LEU A 183 -7.19 -5.19 12.05
CA LEU A 183 -5.88 -5.64 11.61
C LEU A 183 -5.45 -6.89 12.37
N GLN A 184 -5.59 -6.91 13.70
CA GLN A 184 -5.27 -8.08 14.53
C GLN A 184 -6.07 -9.31 14.10
N SER A 185 -7.38 -9.17 13.86
CA SER A 185 -8.23 -10.24 13.33
C SER A 185 -7.71 -10.78 12.00
N LEU A 186 -7.34 -9.90 11.07
CA LEU A 186 -6.77 -10.30 9.78
C LEU A 186 -5.41 -11.01 9.94
N MET A 187 -4.58 -10.62 10.91
CA MET A 187 -3.31 -11.31 11.17
C MET A 187 -3.54 -12.71 11.76
N GLU A 188 -4.54 -12.85 12.63
CA GLU A 188 -4.93 -14.13 13.23
C GLU A 188 -5.52 -15.08 12.17
N GLU A 189 -6.39 -14.58 11.29
CA GLU A 189 -6.91 -15.34 10.13
C GLU A 189 -5.75 -15.86 9.25
N ALA A 190 -4.78 -15.00 8.92
CA ALA A 190 -3.64 -15.39 8.11
C ALA A 190 -2.75 -16.43 8.82
N SER A 191 -2.47 -16.23 10.11
CA SER A 191 -1.67 -17.17 10.91
C SER A 191 -2.36 -18.53 11.08
N ALA A 192 -3.70 -18.56 11.12
CA ALA A 192 -4.47 -19.79 11.28
C ALA A 192 -4.36 -20.72 10.06
N LEU A 193 -4.00 -20.19 8.88
CA LEU A 193 -3.75 -21.00 7.69
C LEU A 193 -2.51 -21.89 7.81
N GLN A 194 -1.58 -21.55 8.72
CA GLN A 194 -0.32 -22.28 8.95
C GLN A 194 0.44 -22.53 7.63
N PHE A 195 0.41 -21.57 6.72
CA PHE A 195 1.02 -21.65 5.40
C PHE A 195 1.51 -20.28 4.95
N ASP A 196 2.83 -20.06 4.96
CA ASP A 196 3.51 -18.83 4.53
C ASP A 196 4.69 -19.15 3.60
N PRO A 197 4.45 -19.57 2.35
CA PRO A 197 5.50 -19.87 1.38
C PRO A 197 6.37 -18.65 1.00
N GLY A 198 5.96 -17.44 1.39
CA GLY A 198 6.75 -16.23 1.20
C GLY A 198 7.90 -16.11 2.19
N ARG A 199 7.76 -16.66 3.41
CA ARG A 199 8.75 -16.52 4.50
C ARG A 199 9.21 -17.85 5.10
N ASP A 200 8.47 -18.93 4.90
CA ASP A 200 8.81 -20.28 5.34
C ASP A 200 9.32 -21.13 4.17
N ASP A 201 10.45 -21.81 4.37
CA ASP A 201 11.09 -22.64 3.34
C ASP A 201 10.38 -23.98 3.14
N ALA A 202 9.82 -24.58 4.19
CA ALA A 202 9.09 -25.84 4.09
C ALA A 202 7.79 -25.62 3.30
N ASP A 203 7.02 -24.59 3.64
CA ASP A 203 5.79 -24.24 2.90
C ASP A 203 6.07 -23.92 1.44
N PHE A 204 7.22 -23.29 1.15
CA PHE A 204 7.62 -23.03 -0.22
C PHE A 204 7.99 -24.30 -0.99
N GLU A 205 8.64 -25.28 -0.36
CA GLU A 205 8.88 -26.58 -0.97
C GLU A 205 7.57 -27.36 -1.22
N ASP A 206 6.59 -27.24 -0.33
CA ASP A 206 5.24 -27.78 -0.52
C ASP A 206 4.56 -27.17 -1.74
N LEU A 207 4.64 -25.85 -1.89
CA LEU A 207 4.14 -25.13 -3.07
C LEU A 207 4.83 -25.60 -4.37
N LYS A 208 6.16 -25.82 -4.35
CA LYS A 208 6.89 -26.38 -5.50
C LYS A 208 6.43 -27.78 -5.86
N ARG A 209 6.18 -28.63 -4.86
CA ARG A 209 5.68 -30.01 -5.07
C ARG A 209 4.32 -29.97 -5.75
N LEU A 210 3.40 -29.14 -5.26
CA LEU A 210 2.08 -28.94 -5.87
C LEU A 210 2.19 -28.47 -7.33
N SER A 211 3.04 -27.49 -7.62
CA SER A 211 3.24 -26.98 -8.98
C SER A 211 3.69 -28.06 -9.97
N LYS A 212 4.50 -29.04 -9.54
CA LYS A 212 4.98 -30.13 -10.40
C LYS A 212 3.89 -31.18 -10.64
N THR A 213 3.08 -31.48 -9.62
CA THR A 213 1.97 -32.43 -9.74
C THR A 213 0.92 -31.94 -10.72
N THR A 214 0.61 -30.64 -10.70
CA THR A 214 -0.35 -30.02 -11.64
C THR A 214 0.13 -29.98 -13.09
N GLU A 215 1.45 -29.98 -13.34
CA GLU A 215 2.01 -30.08 -14.71
C GLU A 215 1.97 -31.52 -15.27
N SER A 216 1.75 -32.53 -14.41
CA SER A 216 1.69 -33.94 -14.78
C SER A 216 0.28 -34.52 -14.98
N GLU A 217 -0.77 -33.73 -14.74
CA GLU A 217 -2.15 -34.08 -15.12
C GLU A 217 -2.48 -33.46 -16.49
N PRO A 218 -2.88 -34.27 -17.50
CA PRO A 218 -3.12 -33.82 -18.88
C PRO A 218 -4.40 -33.00 -19.07
#